data_AF-A0A6B3HJR9-F1
#
_entry.id   AF-A0A6B3HJR9-F1
#
_cell.length_a   1.000
_cell.length_b   1.000
_cell.length_c   1.000
_cell.angle_alpha   90.00
_cell.angle_beta   90.00
_cell.angle_gamma   90.00
#
_symmetry.space_group_name_H-M   'P 1'
#
loop_
_entity.id
_entity.type
_entity.pdbx_description
1 polymer ?
#
loop_
_entity_poly.entity_id
_entity_poly.type
_entity_poly.pdbx_seq_one_letter_code
_entity_poly.pdbx_strand_id
1 'polypeptide(L)'
;EEIARSTWNGRLGILGGLSILGTTGVVVPYSCSAWIDSIRRGVDVARAAGLTHVAGCTGSTSEKTVAAEYGLPDMALLDMGDFAGAVLKYVRRHPVARLTICGGFAKLSKLAAGHLDL
;
A
#
# COMPACT_ATOMS: atom_id res chain seq x y z
N GLU A 1 -24.94 2.26 -5.15
CA GLU A 1 -24.14 1.03 -4.92
C GLU A 1 -22.89 0.88 -5.80
N GLU A 2 -22.67 1.72 -6.83
CA GLU A 2 -21.53 1.53 -7.76
C GLU A 2 -20.22 2.22 -7.38
N ILE A 3 -20.25 3.23 -6.49
CA ILE A 3 -19.08 4.09 -6.22
C ILE A 3 -18.04 3.40 -5.32
N ALA A 4 -18.41 2.36 -4.57
CA ALA A 4 -17.48 1.67 -3.66
C ALA A 4 -16.35 0.92 -4.40
N ARG A 5 -16.57 0.51 -5.65
CA ARG A 5 -15.61 -0.32 -6.41
C ARG A 5 -14.43 0.46 -6.99
N SER A 6 -14.54 1.77 -7.10
CA SER A 6 -13.46 2.67 -7.54
C SER A 6 -12.79 3.43 -6.39
N THR A 7 -13.12 3.05 -5.14
CA THR A 7 -12.62 3.71 -3.94
C THR A 7 -11.66 2.81 -3.16
N TRP A 8 -10.66 3.42 -2.51
CA TRP A 8 -9.74 2.75 -1.61
C TRP A 8 -10.41 2.17 -0.34
N ASN A 9 -11.72 2.38 -0.18
CA ASN A 9 -12.52 1.95 0.97
C ASN A 9 -12.50 0.44 1.18
N GLY A 10 -12.48 -0.34 0.09
CA GLY A 10 -12.34 -1.80 0.17
C GLY A 10 -11.02 -2.25 0.78
N ARG A 11 -9.93 -1.49 0.55
CA ARG A 11 -8.60 -1.77 1.11
C ARG A 11 -8.49 -1.35 2.59
N LEU A 12 -9.40 -0.50 3.09
CA LEU A 12 -9.41 0.00 4.48
C LEU A 12 -10.40 -0.74 5.39
N GLY A 13 -11.13 -1.75 4.89
CA GLY A 13 -12.04 -2.56 5.70
C GLY A 13 -13.28 -1.82 6.22
N ILE A 14 -13.64 -0.68 5.62
CA ILE A 14 -14.82 0.10 6.01
C ILE A 14 -16.04 -0.49 5.29
N LEU A 15 -16.57 -1.59 5.83
CA LEU A 15 -17.88 -2.11 5.49
C LEU A 15 -18.90 -1.58 6.51
N GLY A 16 -19.65 -0.55 6.12
CA GLY A 16 -20.90 -0.17 6.80
C GLY A 16 -20.82 0.82 7.97
N GLY A 17 -19.75 1.59 8.14
CA GLY A 17 -19.64 2.58 9.23
C GLY A 17 -19.25 3.97 8.74
N LEU A 18 -20.19 4.93 8.84
CA LEU A 18 -20.04 6.39 8.75
C LEU A 18 -18.66 6.95 8.35
N SER A 19 -18.56 7.41 7.10
CA SER A 19 -17.44 8.22 6.61
C SER A 19 -17.47 9.61 7.28
N ILE A 20 -16.50 9.87 8.16
CA ILE A 20 -16.18 11.22 8.70
C ILE A 20 -15.45 12.08 7.64
N LEU A 21 -15.21 11.54 6.44
CA LEU A 21 -14.40 12.12 5.37
C LEU A 21 -15.20 12.26 4.08
N GLY A 22 -16.21 13.13 4.09
CA GLY A 22 -16.97 13.48 2.88
C GLY A 22 -17.83 12.35 2.29
N THR A 23 -18.80 12.75 1.50
CA THR A 23 -19.87 11.88 0.96
C THR A 23 -19.39 10.82 -0.05
N THR A 24 -18.17 10.94 -0.55
CA THR A 24 -17.60 10.06 -1.59
C THR A 24 -16.65 8.98 -1.08
N GLY A 25 -16.13 9.09 0.16
CA GLY A 25 -15.19 8.11 0.72
C GLY A 25 -13.91 7.91 -0.12
N VAL A 26 -13.52 8.88 -0.95
CA VAL A 26 -12.29 8.81 -1.74
C VAL A 26 -11.16 9.46 -0.94
N VAL A 27 -10.20 8.67 -0.45
CA VAL A 27 -8.97 9.20 0.18
C VAL A 27 -7.83 9.10 -0.83
N VAL A 28 -7.58 10.19 -1.54
CA VAL A 28 -6.34 10.38 -2.31
C VAL A 28 -5.39 11.22 -1.45
N PRO A 29 -4.18 10.74 -1.14
CA PRO A 29 -3.22 11.54 -0.39
C PRO A 29 -2.74 12.72 -1.24
N TYR A 30 -3.12 13.93 -0.85
CA TYR A 30 -2.71 15.18 -1.53
C TYR A 30 -1.36 15.73 -1.05
N SER A 31 -0.69 15.06 -0.09
CA SER A 31 0.62 15.47 0.44
C SER A 31 1.54 14.26 0.70
N CYS A 32 2.85 14.51 0.80
CA CYS A 32 3.83 13.47 1.16
C CYS A 32 3.52 12.84 2.53
N SER A 33 3.08 13.64 3.50
CA SER A 33 2.69 13.14 4.82
C SER A 33 1.46 12.25 4.75
N ALA A 34 0.44 12.65 3.99
CA ALA A 34 -0.76 11.84 3.77
C ALA A 34 -0.43 10.51 3.05
N TRP A 35 0.56 10.52 2.14
CA TRP A 35 1.01 9.31 1.46
C TRP A 35 1.70 8.34 2.41
N ILE A 36 2.63 8.85 3.24
CA ILE A 36 3.30 8.04 4.26
C ILE A 36 2.28 7.47 5.25
N ASP A 37 1.29 8.26 5.67
CA ASP A 37 0.24 7.78 6.57
C ASP A 37 -0.65 6.72 5.91
N SER A 38 -0.94 6.84 4.61
CA SER A 38 -1.63 5.80 3.83
C SER A 38 -0.86 4.48 3.84
N ILE A 39 0.46 4.52 3.64
CA ILE A 39 1.35 3.34 3.71
C ILE A 39 1.25 2.69 5.09
N ARG A 40 1.32 3.48 6.17
CA ARG A 40 1.21 2.98 7.55
C ARG A 40 -0.11 2.26 7.78
N ARG A 41 -1.21 2.90 7.36
CA ARG A 41 -2.57 2.33 7.48
C ARG A 41 -2.72 1.06 6.66
N GLY A 42 -2.17 1.01 5.44
CA GLY A 42 -2.17 -0.21 4.63
C GLY A 42 -1.48 -1.38 5.33
N VAL A 43 -0.31 -1.14 5.95
CA VAL A 43 0.39 -2.17 6.73
C VAL A 43 -0.43 -2.61 7.95
N ASP A 44 -1.04 -1.67 8.68
CA ASP A 44 -1.85 -2.00 9.86
C ASP A 44 -3.10 -2.82 9.50
N VAL A 45 -3.78 -2.46 8.41
CA VAL A 45 -4.96 -3.19 7.92
C VAL A 45 -4.56 -4.59 7.45
N ALA A 46 -3.49 -4.74 6.68
CA ALA A 46 -3.00 -6.04 6.25
C ALA A 46 -2.68 -6.96 7.44
N ARG A 47 -2.02 -6.40 8.47
CA ARG A 47 -1.73 -7.12 9.72
C ARG A 47 -2.99 -7.49 10.49
N ALA A 48 -3.95 -6.56 10.61
CA ALA A 48 -5.23 -6.81 11.29
C ALA A 48 -6.07 -7.87 10.58
N ALA A 49 -5.97 -7.94 9.25
CA ALA A 49 -6.60 -8.98 8.43
C ALA A 49 -5.86 -10.34 8.48
N GLY A 50 -4.77 -10.46 9.24
CA GLY A 50 -3.99 -11.69 9.36
C GLY A 50 -3.11 -12.01 8.15
N LEU A 51 -2.88 -11.04 7.25
CA LEU A 51 -2.03 -11.24 6.08
C LEU A 51 -0.57 -11.25 6.50
N THR A 52 0.13 -12.32 6.12
CA THR A 52 1.55 -12.53 6.45
C THR A 52 2.48 -12.03 5.35
N HIS A 53 1.94 -11.79 4.15
CA HIS A 53 2.68 -11.32 2.98
C HIS A 53 2.05 -10.03 2.44
N VAL A 54 2.85 -8.97 2.38
CA VAL A 54 2.47 -7.67 1.77
C VAL A 54 3.43 -7.29 0.65
N ALA A 55 2.97 -6.44 -0.26
CA ALA A 55 3.78 -5.95 -1.37
C ALA A 55 3.79 -4.42 -1.45
N GLY A 56 4.99 -3.82 -1.40
CA GLY A 56 5.20 -2.40 -1.70
C GLY A 56 5.35 -2.18 -3.21
N CYS A 57 4.39 -1.49 -3.81
CA CYS A 57 4.31 -1.28 -5.25
C CYS A 57 4.53 0.18 -5.63
N THR A 58 5.31 0.44 -6.68
CA THR A 58 5.57 1.81 -7.16
C THR A 58 4.46 2.41 -8.03
N GLY A 59 3.41 1.63 -8.33
CA GLY A 59 2.27 2.01 -9.17
C GLY A 59 1.46 0.81 -9.65
N SER A 60 0.43 1.08 -10.47
CA SER A 60 -0.60 0.11 -10.88
C SER A 60 -0.06 -1.11 -11.66
N THR A 61 0.97 -0.93 -12.49
CA THR A 61 1.61 -2.05 -13.20
C THR A 61 2.26 -3.01 -12.20
N SER A 62 3.06 -2.50 -11.24
CA SER A 62 3.68 -3.33 -10.20
C SER A 62 2.66 -4.02 -9.30
N GLU A 63 1.54 -3.35 -8.97
CA GLU A 63 0.44 -3.97 -8.22
C GLU A 63 -0.13 -5.19 -8.96
N LYS A 64 -0.45 -5.03 -10.25
CA LYS A 64 -0.99 -6.13 -11.07
C LYS A 64 -0.01 -7.28 -11.21
N THR A 65 1.28 -6.96 -11.43
CA THR A 65 2.33 -7.98 -11.56
C THR A 65 2.49 -8.78 -10.28
N VAL A 66 2.62 -8.13 -9.12
CA VAL A 66 2.85 -8.84 -7.86
C VAL A 66 1.62 -9.62 -7.39
N ALA A 67 0.41 -9.10 -7.66
CA ALA A 67 -0.83 -9.80 -7.37
C ALA A 67 -0.96 -11.07 -8.20
N ALA A 68 -0.64 -11.02 -9.49
CA ALA A 68 -0.66 -12.19 -10.37
C ALA A 68 0.42 -13.23 -9.99
N GLU A 69 1.63 -12.78 -9.67
CA GLU A 69 2.76 -13.66 -9.34
C GLU A 69 2.56 -14.41 -8.02
N TYR A 70 2.00 -13.75 -7.00
CA TYR A 70 1.90 -14.30 -5.64
C TYR A 70 0.48 -14.55 -5.16
N GLY A 71 -0.53 -14.32 -6.00
CA GLY A 71 -1.94 -14.48 -5.63
C GLY A 71 -2.36 -13.56 -4.48
N LEU A 72 -1.74 -12.38 -4.38
CA LEU A 72 -1.98 -11.46 -3.26
C LEU A 72 -3.34 -10.78 -3.40
N PRO A 73 -4.14 -10.71 -2.32
CA PRO A 73 -5.37 -9.93 -2.32
C PRO A 73 -5.03 -8.43 -2.36
N ASP A 74 -5.95 -7.60 -2.86
CA ASP A 74 -5.76 -6.15 -2.95
C ASP A 74 -5.38 -5.49 -1.62
N MET A 75 -5.84 -6.04 -0.49
CA MET A 75 -5.52 -5.56 0.85
C MET A 75 -4.04 -5.76 1.25
N ALA A 76 -3.34 -6.67 0.59
CA ALA A 76 -1.90 -6.87 0.75
C ALA A 76 -1.05 -5.89 -0.10
N LEU A 77 -1.67 -5.14 -1.00
CA LEU A 77 -1.00 -4.25 -1.94
C LEU A 77 -0.90 -2.84 -1.36
N LEU A 78 0.34 -2.41 -1.09
CA LEU A 78 0.66 -1.08 -0.57
C LEU A 78 1.12 -0.20 -1.74
N ASP A 79 0.42 0.91 -1.97
CA ASP A 79 0.88 1.94 -2.90
C ASP A 79 2.00 2.76 -2.24
N MET A 80 3.23 2.30 -2.50
CA MET A 80 4.45 2.87 -1.95
C MET A 80 4.88 4.13 -2.72
N GLY A 81 4.49 4.26 -3.99
CA GLY A 81 5.05 5.28 -4.89
C GLY A 81 6.58 5.21 -4.90
N ASP A 82 7.23 6.32 -4.55
CA ASP A 82 8.67 6.43 -4.43
C ASP A 82 9.19 6.27 -2.99
N PHE A 83 8.31 6.09 -2.00
CA PHE A 83 8.65 6.10 -0.58
C PHE A 83 9.00 4.71 -0.02
N ALA A 84 9.97 4.02 -0.62
CA ALA A 84 10.41 2.71 -0.14
C ALA A 84 10.93 2.74 1.31
N GLY A 85 11.60 3.82 1.69
CA GLY A 85 12.05 4.08 3.05
C GLY A 85 10.91 4.11 4.05
N ALA A 86 9.75 4.68 3.67
CA ALA A 86 8.59 4.74 4.56
C ALA A 86 8.05 3.32 4.85
N VAL A 87 7.91 2.48 3.82
CA VAL A 87 7.50 1.08 3.97
C VAL A 87 8.49 0.33 4.86
N LEU A 88 9.78 0.37 4.51
CA LEU A 88 10.82 -0.39 5.22
C LEU A 88 10.95 0.04 6.69
N LYS A 89 10.93 1.36 6.97
CA LYS A 89 11.00 1.88 8.34
C LYS A 89 9.77 1.51 9.17
N TYR A 90 8.59 1.41 8.56
CA TYR A 90 7.36 1.08 9.25
C TYR A 90 7.24 -0.43 9.52
N VAL A 91 7.47 -1.25 8.50
CA VAL A 91 7.47 -2.73 8.61
C VAL A 91 8.53 -3.22 9.60
N ARG A 92 9.70 -2.56 9.68
CA ARG A 92 10.70 -2.88 10.71
C ARG A 92 10.15 -2.76 12.15
N ARG A 93 9.22 -1.83 12.39
CA ARG A 93 8.57 -1.64 13.70
C ARG A 93 7.29 -2.47 13.85
N HIS A 94 6.62 -2.75 12.74
CA HIS A 94 5.37 -3.52 12.65
C HIS A 94 5.59 -4.71 11.71
N PRO A 95 6.27 -5.77 12.17
CA PRO A 95 6.74 -6.82 11.31
C PRO A 95 5.57 -7.55 10.63
N VAL A 96 5.84 -7.91 9.38
CA VAL A 96 5.09 -8.84 8.52
C VAL A 96 6.04 -9.96 8.14
N ALA A 97 5.55 -11.19 7.98
CA ALA A 97 6.44 -12.33 7.75
C ALA A 97 7.18 -12.24 6.42
N ARG A 98 6.54 -11.64 5.40
CA ARG A 98 7.11 -11.48 4.07
C ARG A 98 6.74 -10.12 3.47
N LEU A 99 7.75 -9.40 2.97
CA LEU A 99 7.59 -8.17 2.21
C LEU A 99 8.18 -8.39 0.80
N THR A 100 7.38 -8.12 -0.24
CA THR A 100 7.87 -8.02 -1.62
C THR A 100 7.93 -6.54 -2.01
N ILE A 101 9.04 -6.10 -2.61
CA ILE A 101 9.11 -4.79 -3.27
C ILE A 101 8.99 -5.01 -4.77
N CYS A 102 7.98 -4.40 -5.39
CA CYS A 102 7.72 -4.50 -6.82
C CYS A 102 7.73 -3.11 -7.44
N GLY A 103 8.55 -2.92 -8.48
CA GLY A 103 8.64 -1.64 -9.16
C GLY A 103 9.46 -1.73 -10.44
N GLY A 104 9.50 -0.62 -11.17
CA GLY A 104 10.31 -0.54 -12.38
C GLY A 104 11.80 -0.68 -12.09
N PHE A 105 12.54 -1.25 -13.05
CA PHE A 105 13.98 -1.51 -12.94
C PHE A 105 14.79 -0.31 -12.44
N ALA A 106 14.51 0.89 -12.95
CA ALA A 106 15.20 2.12 -12.54
C ALA A 106 14.99 2.46 -11.06
N LYS A 107 13.75 2.36 -10.56
CA LYS A 107 13.41 2.60 -9.15
C LYS A 107 14.10 1.58 -8.25
N LEU A 108 14.04 0.30 -8.63
CA LEU A 108 14.71 -0.77 -7.86
C LEU A 108 16.24 -0.63 -7.86
N SER A 109 16.83 -0.15 -8.96
CA SER A 109 18.26 0.12 -9.05
C SER A 109 18.69 1.22 -8.09
N LYS A 110 17.90 2.30 -7.97
CA LYS A 110 18.14 3.37 -6.98
C LYS A 110 18.02 2.84 -5.55
N LEU A 111 17.02 1.99 -5.28
CA LEU A 111 16.87 1.35 -3.97
C LEU A 111 18.09 0.50 -3.62
N ALA A 112 18.56 -0.30 -4.58
CA ALA A 112 19.74 -1.16 -4.41
C ALA A 112 21.01 -0.33 -4.16
N ALA A 113 21.11 0.88 -4.72
CA ALA A 113 22.18 1.84 -4.45
C ALA A 113 22.04 2.54 -3.08
N GLY A 114 21.02 2.24 -2.29
CA GLY A 114 20.80 2.79 -0.94
C GLY A 114 19.91 4.02 -0.88
N HIS A 115 19.34 4.46 -2.02
CA HIS A 115 18.35 5.54 -2.02
C HIS A 115 17.01 5.01 -1.51
N LEU A 116 16.57 5.51 -0.36
CA LEU A 116 15.32 5.07 0.25
C LEU A 116 14.09 5.76 -0.35
N ASP A 117 14.27 6.87 -1.06
CA ASP A 117 13.24 7.56 -1.82
C ASP A 117 13.63 7.48 -3.32
N LEU A 118 12.74 6.97 -4.18
CA LEU A 118 13.04 6.44 -5.53
C LEU A 118 12.77 7.38 -6.71
#